data_AF-A0A523ZVY6-F1
#
_entry.id   AF-A0A523ZVY6-F1
#
_cell.length_a   1.000
_cell.length_b   1.000
_cell.length_c   1.000
_cell.angle_alpha   90.00
_cell.angle_beta   90.00
_cell.angle_gamma   90.00
#
_symmetry.space_group_name_H-M   'P 1'
#
loop_
_entity.id
_entity.type
_entity.pdbx_description
1 polymer ?
#
loop_
_entity_poly.entity_id
_entity_poly.type
_entity_poly.pdbx_seq_one_letter_code
_entity_poly.pdbx_strand_id
1 'polypeptide(L)'
;MRQNAKFLRTIQIFTVVFLVLGLWTQLAEAQKKIKSPEEYFGFQLGSDRKIARWDKIVDYYKLLEKESDKIKVINMGPSTMGNPFLVVIISSPENLANLNRLQEVNAKLSDPRGIPEAEIKKLVKEGKAVMCQSMSLHATEIGGTQMAPELTYDLVTRGDEETQGILNNVVFFLIPSFNPDGQIMVTDWYRKTVGTEYEGAGLPWLYHLYAGHDNNRDGDFINLAESVYAAKIMYRDWVPQAYIDHHQMGSSGARFYVPPYCEPIRPYADPLIWREHSWYGAHIAYKLEEAGKSGILNAAQYPGWGHFGWHWITPFHNIAGM
;
A
#
# COMPACT_ATOMS: atom_id res chain seq x y z
N MET A 1 -1.32 71.63 17.46
CA MET A 1 -0.20 70.67 17.65
C MET A 1 -0.59 69.28 18.20
N ARG A 2 -1.83 69.01 18.65
CA ARG A 2 -2.22 67.67 19.19
C ARG A 2 -2.83 66.69 18.18
N GLN A 3 -3.19 67.11 16.96
CA GLN A 3 -3.78 66.21 15.95
C GLN A 3 -2.73 65.43 15.12
N ASN A 4 -1.54 65.98 14.90
CA ASN A 4 -0.51 65.34 14.06
C ASN A 4 0.11 64.09 14.70
N ALA A 5 0.16 64.01 16.04
CA ALA A 5 0.73 62.87 16.75
C ALA A 5 -0.15 61.60 16.69
N LYS A 6 -1.47 61.75 16.53
CA LYS A 6 -2.38 60.59 16.37
C LYS A 6 -2.26 59.98 14.98
N PHE A 7 -2.11 60.80 13.94
CA PHE A 7 -1.99 60.35 12.55
C PHE A 7 -0.71 59.53 12.30
N LEU A 8 0.41 59.97 12.87
CA LEU A 8 1.70 59.24 12.79
C LEU A 8 1.68 57.90 13.55
N ARG A 9 0.95 57.80 14.68
CA ARG A 9 0.77 56.54 15.42
C ARG A 9 -0.10 55.55 14.66
N THR A 10 -1.14 56.03 13.97
CA THR A 10 -2.01 55.16 13.16
C THR A 10 -1.25 54.58 11.97
N ILE A 11 -0.41 55.37 11.30
CA ILE A 11 0.44 54.87 10.19
C ILE A 11 1.45 53.82 10.67
N GLN A 12 2.11 54.02 11.83
CA GLN A 12 3.03 53.01 12.38
C GLN A 12 2.34 51.68 12.74
N ILE A 13 1.10 51.72 13.24
CA ILE A 13 0.34 50.50 13.55
C ILE A 13 -0.08 49.77 12.27
N PHE A 14 -0.50 50.48 11.23
CA PHE A 14 -0.84 49.88 9.94
C PHE A 14 0.38 49.25 9.24
N THR A 15 1.57 49.87 9.34
CA THR A 15 2.80 49.32 8.76
C THR A 15 3.29 48.07 9.51
N VAL A 16 3.14 48.01 10.84
CA VAL A 16 3.48 46.81 11.63
C VAL A 16 2.49 45.66 11.38
N VAL A 17 1.19 45.96 11.23
CA VAL A 17 0.18 44.93 10.90
C VAL A 17 0.38 44.39 9.47
N PHE A 18 0.79 45.22 8.51
CA PHE A 18 1.15 44.74 7.16
C PHE A 18 2.47 43.95 7.13
N LEU A 19 3.46 44.30 7.97
CA LEU A 19 4.69 43.52 8.10
C LEU A 19 4.47 42.17 8.81
N VAL A 20 3.58 42.12 9.80
CA VAL A 20 3.20 40.87 10.46
C VAL A 20 2.31 40.01 9.56
N LEU A 21 1.38 40.59 8.79
CA LEU A 21 0.59 39.83 7.80
C LEU A 21 1.43 39.36 6.60
N GLY A 22 2.43 40.14 6.17
CA GLY A 22 3.35 39.77 5.09
C GLY A 22 4.34 38.65 5.48
N LEU A 23 4.66 38.52 6.77
CA LEU A 23 5.50 37.44 7.30
C LEU A 23 4.71 36.13 7.50
N TRP A 24 3.38 36.17 7.60
CA TRP A 24 2.55 34.96 7.71
C TRP A 24 2.17 34.38 6.35
N THR A 25 2.22 35.16 5.27
CA THR A 25 1.98 34.68 3.90
C THR A 25 3.19 34.02 3.23
N GLN A 26 4.37 34.01 3.89
CA GLN A 26 5.58 33.34 3.37
C GLN A 26 5.90 31.99 4.03
N LEU A 27 5.04 31.50 4.92
CA LEU A 27 5.01 30.08 5.30
C LEU A 27 3.96 29.33 4.47
N ALA A 28 3.87 29.61 3.17
CA ALA A 28 3.57 28.53 2.26
C ALA A 28 4.83 27.65 2.30
N GLU A 29 4.81 26.59 3.11
CA GLU A 29 5.81 25.53 3.03
C GLU A 29 6.06 25.27 1.56
N ALA A 30 7.26 25.58 1.09
CA ALA A 30 7.69 25.19 -0.23
C ALA A 30 7.58 23.67 -0.23
N GLN A 31 6.46 23.15 -0.75
CA GLN A 31 6.21 21.73 -0.79
C GLN A 31 7.39 21.15 -1.55
N LYS A 32 8.25 20.45 -0.81
CA LYS A 32 9.49 19.90 -1.34
C LYS A 32 9.08 19.10 -2.57
N LYS A 33 9.55 19.50 -3.75
CA LYS A 33 9.12 18.86 -5.00
C LYS A 33 9.50 17.39 -4.91
N ILE A 34 8.51 16.53 -4.68
CA ILE A 34 8.67 15.08 -4.63
C ILE A 34 8.94 14.61 -6.05
N LYS A 35 10.02 13.88 -6.24
CA LYS A 35 10.43 13.40 -7.57
C LYS A 35 9.47 12.30 -8.04
N SER A 36 8.87 12.49 -9.21
CA SER A 36 7.96 11.50 -9.80
C SER A 36 8.68 10.20 -10.21
N PRO A 37 7.97 9.06 -10.31
CA PRO A 37 8.55 7.82 -10.80
C PRO A 37 9.15 8.01 -12.20
N GLU A 38 8.44 8.67 -13.12
CA GLU A 38 8.95 8.93 -14.47
C GLU A 38 10.24 9.76 -14.46
N GLU A 39 10.32 10.84 -13.67
CA GLU A 39 11.56 11.63 -13.54
C GLU A 39 12.72 10.83 -12.93
N TYR A 40 12.44 9.81 -12.11
CA TYR A 40 13.46 8.97 -11.46
C TYR A 40 13.93 7.82 -12.35
N PHE A 41 12.99 7.06 -12.90
CA PHE A 41 13.27 5.87 -13.72
C PHE A 41 13.57 6.20 -15.18
N GLY A 42 13.17 7.39 -15.66
CA GLY A 42 13.31 7.83 -17.05
C GLY A 42 12.24 7.28 -17.99
N PHE A 43 11.18 6.67 -17.44
CA PHE A 43 9.99 6.18 -18.13
C PHE A 43 8.85 6.02 -17.12
N GLN A 44 7.60 6.14 -17.56
CA GLN A 44 6.44 5.84 -16.74
C GLN A 44 6.39 4.33 -16.43
N LEU A 45 6.22 3.95 -15.16
CA LEU A 45 6.16 2.54 -14.80
C LEU A 45 4.93 1.86 -15.40
N GLY A 46 5.11 0.62 -15.88
CA GLY A 46 4.09 -0.09 -16.65
C GLY A 46 4.09 0.20 -18.16
N SER A 47 4.97 1.08 -18.64
CA SER A 47 5.20 1.27 -20.08
C SER A 47 5.65 -0.01 -20.77
N ASP A 48 5.18 -0.23 -22.00
CA ASP A 48 5.56 -1.36 -22.83
C ASP A 48 7.07 -1.57 -22.87
N ARG A 49 7.49 -2.82 -22.63
CA ARG A 49 8.89 -3.25 -22.68
C ARG A 49 9.84 -2.54 -21.71
N LYS A 50 9.31 -1.89 -20.67
CA LYS A 50 10.10 -1.26 -19.60
C LYS A 50 9.78 -1.90 -18.26
N ILE A 51 10.83 -2.35 -17.58
CA ILE A 51 10.73 -2.94 -16.25
C ILE A 51 11.80 -2.32 -15.34
N ALA A 52 11.34 -1.66 -14.28
CA ALA A 52 12.19 -1.21 -13.19
C ALA A 52 12.59 -2.41 -12.34
N ARG A 53 13.89 -2.57 -12.14
CA ARG A 53 14.47 -3.63 -11.31
C ARG A 53 14.33 -3.25 -9.84
N TRP A 54 14.19 -4.25 -8.97
CA TRP A 54 13.94 -4.07 -7.54
C TRP A 54 14.93 -3.14 -6.83
N ASP A 55 16.23 -3.21 -7.15
CA ASP A 55 17.24 -2.33 -6.54
C ASP A 55 16.93 -0.84 -6.75
N LYS A 56 16.45 -0.47 -7.94
CA LYS A 56 16.04 0.90 -8.26
C LYS A 56 14.73 1.29 -7.60
N ILE A 57 13.82 0.35 -7.41
CA ILE A 57 12.57 0.58 -6.68
C ILE A 57 12.87 0.82 -5.20
N VAL A 58 13.77 0.04 -4.60
CA VAL A 58 14.26 0.25 -3.22
C VAL A 58 14.88 1.64 -3.06
N ASP A 59 15.74 2.04 -3.99
CA ASP A 59 16.37 3.37 -3.96
C ASP A 59 15.34 4.50 -4.11
N TYR A 60 14.30 4.30 -4.92
CA TYR A 60 13.22 5.26 -5.07
C TYR A 60 12.38 5.41 -3.80
N TYR A 61 12.04 4.32 -3.10
CA TYR A 61 11.33 4.41 -1.82
C TYR A 61 12.16 5.16 -0.76
N LYS A 62 13.48 4.92 -0.70
CA LYS A 62 14.38 5.70 0.17
C LYS A 62 14.44 7.19 -0.20
N LEU A 63 14.25 7.52 -1.48
CA LEU A 63 14.14 8.91 -1.92
C LEU A 63 12.83 9.53 -1.45
N LEU A 64 11.70 8.83 -1.66
CA LEU A 64 10.38 9.31 -1.23
C LEU A 64 10.32 9.56 0.28
N GLU A 65 10.89 8.69 1.11
CA GLU A 65 10.99 8.92 2.57
C GLU A 65 11.76 10.17 2.95
N LYS A 66 12.75 10.58 2.15
CA LYS A 66 13.47 11.84 2.38
C LYS A 66 12.70 13.05 1.89
N GLU A 67 11.78 12.87 0.96
CA GLU A 67 11.08 13.95 0.26
C GLU A 67 9.67 14.20 0.79
N SER A 68 9.08 13.24 1.52
CA SER A 68 7.72 13.29 2.02
C SER A 68 7.65 12.93 3.50
N ASP A 69 6.79 13.64 4.24
CA ASP A 69 6.43 13.39 5.63
C ASP A 69 5.21 12.46 5.77
N LYS A 70 4.63 12.00 4.65
CA LYS A 70 3.47 11.08 4.58
C LYS A 70 3.84 9.62 4.39
N ILE A 71 5.13 9.29 4.46
CA ILE A 71 5.65 7.94 4.18
C ILE A 71 6.75 7.57 5.18
N LYS A 72 6.76 6.30 5.58
CA LYS A 72 7.85 5.67 6.34
C LYS A 72 8.22 4.34 5.69
N VAL A 73 9.49 4.10 5.44
CA VAL A 73 9.98 2.93 4.72
C VAL A 73 10.77 2.05 5.68
N ILE A 74 10.30 0.83 5.89
CA ILE A 74 10.90 -0.16 6.77
C ILE A 74 11.53 -1.25 5.91
N ASN A 75 12.85 -1.43 6.04
CA ASN A 75 13.52 -2.62 5.54
C ASN A 75 13.46 -3.71 6.61
N MET A 76 12.66 -4.74 6.37
CA MET A 76 12.43 -5.85 7.31
C MET A 76 13.63 -6.78 7.44
N GLY A 77 14.54 -6.75 6.46
CA GLY A 77 15.70 -7.62 6.40
C GLY A 77 15.98 -8.13 4.98
N PRO A 78 16.98 -9.01 4.84
CA PRO A 78 17.23 -9.69 3.57
C PRO A 78 16.14 -10.71 3.23
N SER A 79 15.75 -10.76 1.97
CA SER A 79 15.07 -11.88 1.33
C SER A 79 15.94 -13.14 1.37
N THR A 80 15.39 -14.25 0.89
CA THR A 80 16.06 -15.55 0.79
C THR A 80 17.43 -15.46 0.08
N MET A 81 17.57 -14.62 -0.95
CA MET A 81 18.82 -14.39 -1.68
C MET A 81 19.51 -13.05 -1.33
N GLY A 82 19.10 -12.38 -0.25
CA GLY A 82 19.85 -11.26 0.32
C GLY A 82 19.41 -9.86 -0.13
N ASN A 83 18.31 -9.73 -0.89
CA ASN A 83 17.78 -8.44 -1.32
C ASN A 83 16.88 -7.80 -0.24
N PRO A 84 16.80 -6.46 -0.13
CA PRO A 84 15.94 -5.83 0.87
C PRO A 84 14.46 -6.19 0.70
N PHE A 85 13.79 -6.61 1.78
CA PHE A 85 12.34 -6.75 1.83
C PHE A 85 11.72 -5.51 2.47
N LEU A 86 10.94 -4.75 1.70
CA LEU A 86 10.39 -3.47 2.16
C LEU A 86 8.92 -3.59 2.60
N VAL A 87 8.61 -2.89 3.69
CA VAL A 87 7.25 -2.53 4.10
C VAL A 87 7.18 -1.01 4.14
N VAL A 88 6.23 -0.43 3.44
CA VAL A 88 6.06 1.01 3.30
C VAL A 88 4.77 1.41 3.99
N ILE A 89 4.86 2.32 4.97
CA ILE A 89 3.71 2.86 5.70
C ILE A 89 3.38 4.23 5.11
N ILE A 90 2.15 4.41 4.65
CA ILE A 90 1.66 5.65 4.05
C ILE A 90 0.46 6.13 4.88
N SER A 91 0.54 7.35 5.40
CA SER A 91 -0.53 7.97 6.20
C SER A 91 -0.28 9.47 6.35
N SER A 92 -1.17 10.18 7.05
CA SER A 92 -0.93 11.57 7.42
C SER A 92 0.31 11.72 8.33
N PRO A 93 1.01 12.86 8.32
CA PRO A 93 2.15 13.10 9.21
C PRO A 93 1.77 12.95 10.69
N GLU A 94 0.55 13.36 11.06
CA GLU A 94 0.01 13.19 12.42
C GLU A 94 -0.12 11.71 12.81
N ASN A 95 -0.67 10.88 11.92
CA ASN A 95 -0.78 9.44 12.18
C ASN A 95 0.61 8.79 12.26
N LEU A 96 1.54 9.19 11.38
CA LEU A 96 2.91 8.67 11.37
C LEU A 96 3.68 9.04 12.65
N ALA A 97 3.48 10.25 13.18
CA ALA A 97 4.05 10.68 14.45
C ALA A 97 3.47 9.89 15.65
N ASN A 98 2.23 9.40 15.53
CA ASN A 98 1.51 8.67 16.59
C ASN A 98 1.46 7.15 16.37
N LEU A 99 2.27 6.59 15.48
CA LEU A 99 2.18 5.17 15.09
C LEU A 99 2.17 4.19 16.25
N ASN A 100 3.02 4.40 17.26
CA ASN A 100 3.08 3.50 18.42
C ASN A 100 1.75 3.47 19.18
N ARG A 101 1.11 4.63 19.36
CA ARG A 101 -0.20 4.72 20.03
C ARG A 101 -1.29 4.07 19.18
N LEU A 102 -1.28 4.34 17.87
CA LEU A 102 -2.22 3.73 16.94
C LEU A 102 -2.07 2.19 16.88
N GLN A 103 -0.84 1.69 17.04
CA GLN A 103 -0.56 0.25 17.11
C GLN A 103 -1.19 -0.38 18.37
N GLU A 104 -1.04 0.25 19.53
CA GLU A 104 -1.67 -0.21 20.77
C GLU A 104 -3.20 -0.21 20.67
N VAL A 105 -3.77 0.84 20.07
CA VAL A 105 -5.21 0.94 19.83
C VAL A 105 -5.67 -0.20 18.90
N ASN A 106 -4.96 -0.42 17.79
CA ASN A 106 -5.25 -1.51 16.86
C ASN A 106 -5.21 -2.87 17.57
N ALA A 107 -4.17 -3.15 18.37
CA ALA A 107 -4.06 -4.41 19.11
C ALA A 107 -5.23 -4.64 20.07
N LYS A 108 -5.63 -3.60 20.84
CA LYS A 108 -6.79 -3.67 21.74
C LYS A 108 -8.12 -3.86 21.01
N LEU A 109 -8.29 -3.23 19.85
CA LEU A 109 -9.51 -3.36 19.05
C LEU A 109 -9.60 -4.73 18.36
N SER A 110 -8.45 -5.34 18.05
CA SER A 110 -8.37 -6.64 17.38
C SER A 110 -8.67 -7.80 18.33
N ASP A 111 -8.40 -7.63 19.63
CA ASP A 111 -8.83 -8.55 20.68
C ASP A 111 -9.40 -7.76 21.89
N PRO A 112 -10.68 -7.36 21.84
CA PRO A 112 -11.29 -6.52 22.87
C PRO A 112 -11.76 -7.31 24.10
N ARG A 113 -11.44 -8.61 24.20
CA ARG A 113 -11.90 -9.45 25.31
C ARG A 113 -11.41 -8.88 26.65
N GLY A 114 -12.35 -8.68 27.58
CA GLY A 114 -12.06 -8.12 28.90
C GLY A 114 -11.98 -6.58 28.94
N ILE A 115 -12.16 -5.88 27.82
CA ILE A 115 -12.21 -4.41 27.76
C ILE A 115 -13.67 -3.95 27.89
N PRO A 116 -13.98 -2.97 28.78
CA PRO A 116 -15.33 -2.42 28.87
C PRO A 116 -15.77 -1.73 27.57
N GLU A 117 -17.04 -1.92 27.19
CA GLU A 117 -17.64 -1.32 25.98
C GLU A 117 -17.43 0.20 25.87
N ALA A 118 -17.46 0.92 26.99
CA ALA A 118 -17.22 2.35 27.02
C ALA A 118 -15.78 2.73 26.65
N GLU A 119 -14.80 1.89 26.96
CA GLU A 119 -13.40 2.07 26.54
C GLU A 119 -13.24 1.71 25.06
N ILE A 120 -13.86 0.63 24.59
CA ILE A 120 -13.86 0.24 23.17
C ILE A 120 -14.39 1.40 22.30
N LYS A 121 -15.51 2.03 22.67
CA LYS A 121 -16.06 3.19 21.95
C LYS A 121 -15.11 4.40 21.90
N LYS A 122 -14.22 4.56 22.88
CA LYS A 122 -13.19 5.61 22.84
C LYS A 122 -12.06 5.20 21.89
N LEU A 123 -11.59 3.97 22.00
CA LEU A 123 -10.55 3.42 21.13
C LEU A 123 -10.97 3.43 19.65
N VAL A 124 -12.22 3.12 19.33
CA VAL A 124 -12.75 3.20 17.94
C VAL A 124 -12.71 4.63 17.39
N LYS A 125 -12.94 5.65 18.22
CA LYS A 125 -12.86 7.06 17.79
C LYS A 125 -11.44 7.55 17.60
N GLU A 126 -10.50 6.99 18.36
CA GLU A 126 -9.08 7.32 18.31
C GLU A 126 -8.35 6.57 17.17
N GLY A 127 -8.73 5.31 16.97
CA GLY A 127 -8.11 4.40 16.03
C GLY A 127 -8.26 4.83 14.58
N LYS A 128 -7.46 4.18 13.73
CA LYS A 128 -7.46 4.34 12.27
C LYS A 128 -7.71 2.99 11.64
N ALA A 129 -8.32 3.00 10.46
CA ALA A 129 -8.40 1.78 9.67
C ALA A 129 -6.99 1.38 9.25
N VAL A 130 -6.68 0.09 9.34
CA VAL A 130 -5.40 -0.47 8.95
C VAL A 130 -5.63 -1.32 7.72
N MET A 131 -4.92 -0.98 6.65
CA MET A 131 -5.00 -1.66 5.36
C MET A 131 -3.63 -2.20 4.99
N CYS A 132 -3.56 -3.44 4.52
CA CYS A 132 -2.32 -3.99 3.95
C CYS A 132 -2.53 -4.32 2.47
N GLN A 133 -1.55 -4.04 1.62
CA GLN A 133 -1.52 -4.57 0.25
C GLN A 133 -0.15 -5.14 -0.07
N SER A 134 -0.12 -6.32 -0.69
CA SER A 134 1.10 -6.90 -1.23
C SER A 134 1.06 -7.00 -2.75
N MET A 135 2.24 -6.93 -3.33
CA MET A 135 2.44 -6.93 -4.77
C MET A 135 3.39 -8.05 -5.18
N SER A 136 3.11 -8.66 -6.33
CA SER A 136 4.03 -9.56 -7.04
C SER A 136 4.61 -10.64 -6.14
N LEU A 137 3.72 -11.34 -5.43
CA LEU A 137 4.06 -12.54 -4.69
C LEU A 137 4.61 -13.60 -5.62
N HIS A 138 3.91 -13.89 -6.71
CA HIS A 138 4.50 -14.57 -7.85
C HIS A 138 5.33 -13.57 -8.65
N ALA A 139 6.63 -13.82 -8.79
CA ALA A 139 7.54 -12.85 -9.40
C ALA A 139 7.27 -12.59 -10.90
N THR A 140 6.67 -13.55 -11.59
CA THR A 140 6.25 -13.39 -12.99
C THR A 140 5.05 -12.47 -13.16
N GLU A 141 4.37 -12.13 -12.07
CA GLU A 141 3.22 -11.23 -12.02
C GLU A 141 3.71 -9.80 -11.68
N ILE A 142 4.55 -9.27 -12.57
CA ILE A 142 5.39 -8.08 -12.34
C ILE A 142 4.61 -6.76 -12.18
N GLY A 143 3.37 -6.70 -12.64
CA GLY A 143 2.61 -5.44 -12.72
C GLY A 143 2.38 -4.77 -11.37
N GLY A 144 2.15 -5.54 -10.31
CA GLY A 144 1.97 -5.01 -8.96
C GLY A 144 3.17 -4.20 -8.49
N THR A 145 4.38 -4.77 -8.58
CA THR A 145 5.62 -4.07 -8.20
C THR A 145 5.92 -2.86 -9.08
N GLN A 146 5.52 -2.86 -10.35
CA GLN A 146 5.68 -1.68 -11.20
C GLN A 146 4.65 -0.58 -10.87
N MET A 147 3.44 -0.93 -10.46
CA MET A 147 2.40 0.03 -10.08
C MET A 147 2.64 0.65 -8.69
N ALA A 148 3.22 -0.11 -7.75
CA ALA A 148 3.38 0.30 -6.36
C ALA A 148 4.07 1.67 -6.14
N PRO A 149 5.14 2.05 -6.89
CA PRO A 149 5.73 3.37 -6.78
C PRO A 149 4.83 4.50 -7.30
N GLU A 150 4.03 4.26 -8.34
CA GLU A 150 3.05 5.22 -8.88
C GLU A 150 1.95 5.49 -7.84
N LEU A 151 1.37 4.42 -7.27
CA LEU A 151 0.37 4.55 -6.19
C LEU A 151 0.93 5.30 -4.98
N THR A 152 2.17 5.00 -4.59
CA THR A 152 2.81 5.68 -3.47
C THR A 152 3.00 7.16 -3.77
N TYR A 153 3.51 7.49 -4.97
CA TYR A 153 3.71 8.86 -5.42
C TYR A 153 2.41 9.65 -5.42
N ASP A 154 1.33 9.08 -5.96
CA ASP A 154 0.00 9.69 -5.97
C ASP A 154 -0.47 10.00 -4.55
N LEU A 155 -0.40 9.04 -3.63
CA LEU A 155 -0.83 9.24 -2.24
C LEU A 155 -0.04 10.32 -1.52
N VAL A 156 1.27 10.44 -1.75
CA VAL A 156 2.09 11.43 -1.03
C VAL A 156 2.05 12.83 -1.65
N THR A 157 1.75 12.94 -2.95
CA THR A 157 1.73 14.23 -3.65
C THR A 157 0.35 14.85 -3.78
N ARG A 158 -0.69 14.04 -3.92
CA ARG A 158 -2.06 14.55 -4.08
C ARG A 158 -2.53 15.22 -2.79
N GLY A 159 -3.27 16.31 -2.99
CA GLY A 159 -3.83 17.14 -1.93
C GLY A 159 -5.34 17.30 -2.01
N ASP A 160 -6.02 16.52 -2.85
CA ASP A 160 -7.48 16.53 -2.93
C ASP A 160 -8.14 15.92 -1.68
N GLU A 161 -9.42 16.25 -1.48
CA GLU A 161 -10.20 15.87 -0.30
C GLU A 161 -10.27 14.35 -0.10
N GLU A 162 -10.35 13.57 -1.18
CA GLU A 162 -10.36 12.10 -1.12
C GLU A 162 -9.03 11.58 -0.58
N THR A 163 -7.90 12.02 -1.14
CA THR A 163 -6.57 11.59 -0.69
C THR A 163 -6.30 12.02 0.74
N GLN A 164 -6.63 13.26 1.12
CA GLN A 164 -6.50 13.72 2.50
C GLN A 164 -7.38 12.91 3.45
N GLY A 165 -8.62 12.62 3.06
CA GLY A 165 -9.53 11.75 3.80
C GLY A 165 -8.95 10.36 4.04
N ILE A 166 -8.35 9.75 3.02
CA ILE A 166 -7.65 8.46 3.14
C ILE A 166 -6.49 8.57 4.13
N LEU A 167 -5.55 9.51 3.92
CA LEU A 167 -4.35 9.63 4.77
C LEU A 167 -4.68 9.93 6.24
N ASN A 168 -5.73 10.70 6.51
CA ASN A 168 -6.13 11.05 7.87
C ASN A 168 -6.81 9.90 8.62
N ASN A 169 -7.40 8.94 7.90
CA ASN A 169 -8.21 7.86 8.49
C ASN A 169 -7.61 6.47 8.34
N VAL A 170 -6.58 6.30 7.50
CA VAL A 170 -5.97 5.01 7.17
C VAL A 170 -4.48 5.01 7.48
N VAL A 171 -4.02 3.95 8.16
CA VAL A 171 -2.60 3.57 8.18
C VAL A 171 -2.41 2.48 7.14
N PHE A 172 -1.87 2.85 5.99
CA PHE A 172 -1.73 1.95 4.85
C PHE A 172 -0.34 1.32 4.84
N PHE A 173 -0.30 -0.01 4.90
CA PHE A 173 0.89 -0.84 4.72
C PHE A 173 0.96 -1.37 3.30
N LEU A 174 2.04 -1.09 2.60
CA LEU A 174 2.32 -1.59 1.26
C LEU A 174 3.58 -2.45 1.30
N ILE A 175 3.50 -3.69 0.81
CA ILE A 175 4.63 -4.55 0.49
C ILE A 175 4.84 -4.43 -1.04
N PRO A 176 5.78 -3.59 -1.52
CA PRO A 176 5.88 -3.28 -2.95
C PRO A 176 6.37 -4.47 -3.80
N SER A 177 6.99 -5.46 -3.17
CA SER A 177 7.36 -6.74 -3.79
C SER A 177 7.46 -7.78 -2.70
N PHE A 178 6.59 -8.79 -2.75
CA PHE A 178 6.63 -9.90 -1.81
C PHE A 178 7.71 -10.93 -2.21
N ASN A 179 8.13 -10.97 -3.49
CA ASN A 179 9.27 -11.76 -3.95
C ASN A 179 10.36 -10.89 -4.63
N PRO A 180 11.16 -10.13 -3.84
CA PRO A 180 12.28 -9.32 -4.34
C PRO A 180 13.26 -10.06 -5.25
N ASP A 181 13.58 -11.31 -4.90
CA ASP A 181 14.60 -12.10 -5.61
C ASP A 181 14.12 -12.49 -7.00
N GLY A 182 12.90 -13.04 -7.07
CA GLY A 182 12.29 -13.40 -8.33
C GLY A 182 12.05 -12.18 -9.22
N GLN A 183 11.69 -11.02 -8.64
CA GLN A 183 11.51 -9.76 -9.39
C GLN A 183 12.78 -9.39 -10.17
N ILE A 184 13.93 -9.51 -9.51
CA ILE A 184 15.24 -9.29 -10.12
C ILE A 184 15.48 -10.28 -11.24
N MET A 185 15.25 -11.57 -11.01
CA MET A 185 15.45 -12.63 -11.99
C MET A 185 14.60 -12.41 -13.25
N VAL A 186 13.32 -12.08 -13.07
CA VAL A 186 12.37 -11.80 -14.16
C VAL A 186 12.78 -10.56 -14.94
N THR A 187 13.15 -9.48 -14.24
CA THR A 187 13.59 -8.24 -14.88
C THR A 187 14.85 -8.46 -15.72
N ASP A 188 15.83 -9.19 -15.19
CA ASP A 188 17.09 -9.46 -15.89
C ASP A 188 16.90 -10.37 -17.10
N TRP A 189 16.06 -11.38 -16.96
CA TRP A 189 15.70 -12.26 -18.07
C TRP A 189 15.01 -11.49 -19.19
N TYR A 190 14.06 -10.62 -18.85
CA TYR A 190 13.41 -9.78 -19.85
C TYR A 190 14.40 -8.84 -20.55
N ARG A 191 15.30 -8.19 -19.79
CA ARG A 191 16.36 -7.34 -20.38
C ARG A 191 17.31 -8.10 -21.31
N LYS A 192 17.55 -9.39 -21.06
CA LYS A 192 18.36 -10.23 -21.93
C LYS A 192 17.64 -10.63 -23.22
N THR A 193 16.31 -10.75 -23.19
CA THR A 193 15.51 -11.32 -24.28
C THR A 193 14.76 -10.29 -25.11
N VAL A 194 14.55 -9.07 -24.59
CA VAL A 194 13.89 -7.98 -25.32
C VAL A 194 14.63 -7.69 -26.64
N GLY A 195 13.89 -7.62 -27.75
CA GLY A 195 14.42 -7.45 -29.09
C GLY A 195 14.96 -8.74 -29.74
N THR A 196 14.84 -9.90 -29.10
CA THR A 196 15.21 -11.22 -29.65
C THR A 196 13.98 -12.06 -29.98
N GLU A 197 14.17 -13.22 -30.62
CA GLU A 197 13.09 -14.20 -30.86
C GLU A 197 12.47 -14.77 -29.56
N TYR A 198 13.12 -14.58 -28.42
CA TYR A 198 12.67 -15.03 -27.10
C TYR A 198 11.99 -13.92 -26.27
N GLU A 199 11.73 -12.74 -26.84
CA GLU A 199 11.04 -11.66 -26.12
C GLU A 199 9.67 -12.15 -25.61
N GLY A 200 9.43 -12.02 -24.30
CA GLY A 200 8.20 -12.49 -23.65
C GLY A 200 8.20 -13.97 -23.27
N ALA A 201 9.27 -14.73 -23.57
CA ALA A 201 9.41 -16.09 -23.07
C ALA A 201 9.50 -16.10 -21.54
N GLY A 202 8.82 -17.07 -20.91
CA GLY A 202 8.86 -17.26 -19.47
C GLY A 202 10.29 -17.49 -18.96
N LEU A 203 10.55 -17.06 -17.73
CA LEU A 203 11.81 -17.32 -17.05
C LEU A 203 12.06 -18.85 -17.00
N PRO A 204 13.18 -19.38 -17.52
CA PRO A 204 13.43 -20.82 -17.56
C PRO A 204 13.87 -21.41 -16.21
N TRP A 205 13.92 -20.60 -15.15
CA TRP A 205 14.32 -20.99 -13.80
C TRP A 205 13.19 -20.76 -12.81
N LEU A 206 13.21 -21.51 -11.71
CA LEU A 206 12.39 -21.23 -10.54
C LEU A 206 12.78 -19.86 -9.96
N TYR A 207 11.79 -19.01 -9.69
CA TYR A 207 12.00 -17.63 -9.21
C TYR A 207 11.95 -17.50 -7.69
N HIS A 208 12.01 -18.62 -6.97
CA HIS A 208 12.21 -18.66 -5.54
C HIS A 208 13.02 -19.91 -5.18
N LEU A 209 14.08 -19.74 -4.35
CA LEU A 209 15.02 -20.82 -4.03
C LEU A 209 14.36 -22.03 -3.36
N TYR A 210 13.52 -21.80 -2.35
CA TYR A 210 12.87 -22.88 -1.60
C TYR A 210 11.42 -23.20 -2.01
N ALA A 211 10.65 -22.23 -2.50
CA ALA A 211 9.24 -22.40 -2.87
C ALA A 211 8.99 -22.62 -4.37
N GLY A 212 10.05 -22.57 -5.19
CA GLY A 212 9.91 -22.72 -6.64
C GLY A 212 9.16 -21.56 -7.27
N HIS A 213 7.98 -21.83 -7.84
CA HIS A 213 7.12 -20.80 -8.43
C HIS A 213 5.94 -20.40 -7.53
N ASP A 214 5.64 -21.13 -6.46
CA ASP A 214 4.44 -20.85 -5.65
C ASP A 214 4.83 -20.64 -4.19
N ASN A 215 5.24 -19.41 -3.89
CA ASN A 215 5.42 -18.93 -2.52
C ASN A 215 4.08 -18.53 -1.87
N ASN A 216 2.94 -18.61 -2.59
CA ASN A 216 1.63 -18.30 -2.01
C ASN A 216 1.19 -19.42 -1.07
N ARG A 217 1.61 -20.66 -1.35
CA ARG A 217 1.40 -21.82 -0.46
C ARG A 217 2.25 -21.82 0.81
N ASP A 218 3.10 -20.82 1.03
CA ASP A 218 3.81 -20.69 2.31
C ASP A 218 3.07 -19.76 3.30
N GLY A 219 1.91 -19.22 2.94
CA GLY A 219 1.14 -18.33 3.82
C GLY A 219 0.62 -18.98 5.11
N ASP A 220 0.43 -20.31 5.11
CA ASP A 220 0.04 -21.09 6.28
C ASP A 220 1.24 -21.67 7.07
N PHE A 221 2.31 -22.07 6.38
CA PHE A 221 3.50 -22.65 7.02
C PHE A 221 4.51 -21.61 7.51
N ILE A 222 4.63 -20.48 6.81
CA ILE A 222 5.53 -19.36 7.14
C ILE A 222 6.99 -19.83 7.27
N ASN A 223 7.49 -20.61 6.30
CA ASN A 223 8.87 -21.10 6.30
C ASN A 223 9.86 -20.13 5.62
N LEU A 224 9.37 -19.26 4.74
CA LEU A 224 10.22 -18.33 3.98
C LEU A 224 10.49 -17.05 4.79
N ALA A 225 11.66 -16.43 4.57
CA ALA A 225 12.01 -15.18 5.27
C ALA A 225 11.00 -14.06 5.00
N GLU A 226 10.60 -13.94 3.74
CA GLU A 226 9.58 -13.01 3.23
C GLU A 226 8.23 -13.24 3.91
N SER A 227 7.83 -14.52 4.03
CA SER A 227 6.60 -14.92 4.71
C SER A 227 6.62 -14.54 6.19
N VAL A 228 7.75 -14.76 6.88
CA VAL A 228 7.91 -14.37 8.30
C VAL A 228 7.73 -12.87 8.47
N TYR A 229 8.28 -12.06 7.56
CA TYR A 229 8.15 -10.60 7.62
C TYR A 229 6.69 -10.16 7.41
N ALA A 230 6.01 -10.68 6.39
CA ALA A 230 4.61 -10.35 6.13
C ALA A 230 3.68 -10.81 7.26
N ALA A 231 3.89 -12.02 7.80
CA ALA A 231 3.13 -12.55 8.93
C ALA A 231 3.33 -11.71 10.19
N LYS A 232 4.58 -11.26 10.45
CA LYS A 232 4.87 -10.38 11.58
C LYS A 232 4.08 -9.08 11.46
N ILE A 233 4.02 -8.48 10.27
CA ILE A 233 3.23 -7.26 10.07
C ILE A 233 1.74 -7.55 10.29
N MET A 234 1.14 -8.49 9.57
CA MET A 234 -0.32 -8.64 9.52
C MET A 234 -0.95 -9.36 10.72
N TYR A 235 -0.20 -10.21 11.42
CA TYR A 235 -0.76 -11.06 12.49
C TYR A 235 -0.21 -10.75 13.87
N ARG A 236 0.83 -9.91 13.99
CA ARG A 236 1.46 -9.59 15.27
C ARG A 236 1.54 -8.09 15.52
N ASP A 237 2.12 -7.35 14.58
CA ASP A 237 2.40 -5.94 14.79
C ASP A 237 1.16 -5.08 14.53
N TRP A 238 0.42 -5.40 13.48
CA TRP A 238 -0.75 -4.65 13.01
C TRP A 238 -1.77 -5.63 12.43
N VAL A 239 -2.92 -5.77 13.06
CA VAL A 239 -4.00 -6.60 12.50
C VAL A 239 -4.85 -5.72 11.59
N PRO A 240 -4.74 -5.85 10.26
CA PRO A 240 -5.47 -5.02 9.33
C PRO A 240 -6.97 -5.35 9.35
N GLN A 241 -7.82 -4.40 8.98
CA GLN A 241 -9.23 -4.71 8.69
C GLN A 241 -9.35 -5.37 7.31
N ALA A 242 -8.48 -5.01 6.38
CA ALA A 242 -8.46 -5.55 5.03
C ALA A 242 -7.04 -5.75 4.51
N TYR A 243 -6.88 -6.80 3.71
CA TYR A 243 -5.64 -7.14 3.02
C TYR A 243 -5.97 -7.41 1.54
N ILE A 244 -5.21 -6.82 0.62
CA ILE A 244 -5.31 -7.18 -0.82
C ILE A 244 -3.98 -7.74 -1.29
N ASP A 245 -4.02 -8.96 -1.80
CA ASP A 245 -2.88 -9.60 -2.43
C ASP A 245 -3.00 -9.48 -3.96
N HIS A 246 -2.20 -8.62 -4.57
CA HIS A 246 -2.29 -8.35 -6.00
C HIS A 246 -1.60 -9.43 -6.82
N HIS A 247 -2.42 -10.20 -7.54
CA HIS A 247 -2.00 -11.17 -8.56
C HIS A 247 -2.29 -10.66 -9.98
N GLN A 248 -1.67 -11.29 -10.97
CA GLN A 248 -1.94 -11.04 -12.40
C GLN A 248 -2.54 -12.26 -13.10
N MET A 249 -3.57 -12.01 -13.88
CA MET A 249 -4.18 -13.00 -14.75
C MET A 249 -3.43 -13.10 -16.08
N GLY A 250 -3.54 -14.26 -16.74
CA GLY A 250 -3.08 -14.41 -18.12
C GLY A 250 -3.86 -13.53 -19.10
N SER A 251 -3.33 -13.37 -20.31
CA SER A 251 -3.88 -12.47 -21.35
C SER A 251 -5.29 -12.81 -21.84
N SER A 252 -5.80 -14.01 -21.54
CA SER A 252 -7.16 -14.46 -21.86
C SER A 252 -8.16 -14.30 -20.70
N GLY A 253 -7.72 -13.80 -19.55
CA GLY A 253 -8.56 -13.59 -18.37
C GLY A 253 -9.39 -12.32 -18.41
N ALA A 254 -10.14 -12.08 -17.33
CA ALA A 254 -10.69 -10.76 -17.04
C ALA A 254 -9.55 -9.73 -16.88
N ARG A 255 -9.85 -8.45 -17.06
CA ARG A 255 -8.83 -7.39 -16.86
C ARG A 255 -8.49 -7.22 -15.39
N PHE A 256 -9.52 -7.27 -14.54
CA PHE A 256 -9.38 -7.36 -13.10
C PHE A 256 -10.39 -8.35 -12.56
N TYR A 257 -9.96 -9.16 -11.60
CA TYR A 257 -10.86 -9.76 -10.65
C TYR A 257 -10.82 -8.92 -9.37
N VAL A 258 -11.98 -8.57 -8.83
CA VAL A 258 -12.07 -7.99 -7.49
C VAL A 258 -13.07 -8.81 -6.65
N PRO A 259 -13.05 -8.72 -5.32
CA PRO A 259 -13.93 -9.50 -4.44
C PRO A 259 -15.43 -9.32 -4.76
N PRO A 260 -16.32 -10.20 -4.29
CA PRO A 260 -16.05 -11.36 -3.43
C PRO A 260 -15.65 -12.61 -4.22
N TYR A 261 -15.12 -13.60 -3.50
CA TYR A 261 -14.97 -14.97 -4.00
C TYR A 261 -16.32 -15.59 -4.38
N CYS A 262 -16.31 -16.54 -5.32
CA CYS A 262 -17.49 -17.33 -5.63
C CYS A 262 -17.70 -18.46 -4.60
N GLU A 263 -18.87 -19.07 -4.63
CA GLU A 263 -19.15 -20.26 -3.82
C GLU A 263 -18.36 -21.49 -4.33
N PRO A 264 -18.06 -22.47 -3.46
CA PRO A 264 -18.33 -22.48 -2.03
C PRO A 264 -17.35 -21.59 -1.24
N ILE A 265 -17.79 -20.99 -0.13
CA ILE A 265 -16.92 -20.37 0.89
C ILE A 265 -16.58 -21.36 2.01
N ARG A 266 -15.41 -21.20 2.67
CA ARG A 266 -15.03 -22.07 3.80
C ARG A 266 -15.90 -21.80 5.03
N PRO A 267 -16.27 -22.84 5.79
CA PRO A 267 -16.87 -22.68 7.11
C PRO A 267 -15.84 -22.15 8.12
N TYR A 268 -16.33 -21.65 9.25
CA TYR A 268 -15.58 -21.25 10.45
C TYR A 268 -14.88 -19.89 10.45
N ALA A 269 -14.67 -19.24 9.30
CA ALA A 269 -14.41 -17.80 9.30
C ALA A 269 -15.68 -17.05 9.74
N ASP A 270 -15.52 -15.90 10.40
CA ASP A 270 -16.66 -15.10 10.85
C ASP A 270 -17.51 -14.68 9.64
N PRO A 271 -18.84 -14.94 9.63
CA PRO A 271 -19.72 -14.55 8.54
C PRO A 271 -19.65 -13.06 8.15
N LEU A 272 -19.30 -12.17 9.09
CA LEU A 272 -19.11 -10.76 8.80
C LEU A 272 -17.94 -10.50 7.85
N ILE A 273 -16.86 -11.27 7.95
CA ILE A 273 -15.71 -11.13 7.06
C ILE A 273 -16.13 -11.41 5.61
N TRP A 274 -16.92 -12.44 5.36
CA TRP A 274 -17.44 -12.73 4.00
C TRP A 274 -18.36 -11.62 3.48
N ARG A 275 -19.10 -10.94 4.38
CA ARG A 275 -19.90 -9.76 4.03
C ARG A 275 -19.03 -8.55 3.72
N GLU A 276 -17.94 -8.35 4.45
CA GLU A 276 -16.96 -7.31 4.17
C GLU A 276 -16.31 -7.48 2.81
N HIS A 277 -15.95 -8.71 2.40
CA HIS A 277 -15.46 -8.98 1.04
C HIS A 277 -16.46 -8.51 -0.03
N SER A 278 -17.75 -8.81 0.18
CA SER A 278 -18.80 -8.41 -0.75
C SER A 278 -18.95 -6.89 -0.79
N TRP A 279 -18.85 -6.23 0.37
CA TRP A 279 -18.96 -4.78 0.50
C TRP A 279 -17.77 -4.04 -0.15
N TYR A 280 -16.54 -4.43 0.19
CA TYR A 280 -15.33 -3.90 -0.43
C TYR A 280 -15.32 -4.15 -1.94
N GLY A 281 -15.58 -5.39 -2.34
CA GLY A 281 -15.62 -5.80 -3.73
C GLY A 281 -16.61 -5.01 -4.58
N ALA A 282 -17.84 -4.86 -4.09
CA ALA A 282 -18.87 -4.06 -4.77
C ALA A 282 -18.45 -2.60 -4.89
N HIS A 283 -17.82 -2.02 -3.87
CA HIS A 283 -17.34 -0.64 -3.94
C HIS A 283 -16.19 -0.49 -4.94
N ILE A 284 -15.22 -1.41 -4.94
CA ILE A 284 -14.10 -1.39 -5.89
C ILE A 284 -14.63 -1.50 -7.34
N ALA A 285 -15.51 -2.46 -7.60
CA ALA A 285 -16.11 -2.63 -8.92
C ALA A 285 -16.88 -1.39 -9.36
N TYR A 286 -17.70 -0.82 -8.47
CA TYR A 286 -18.43 0.42 -8.73
C TYR A 286 -17.48 1.57 -9.11
N LYS A 287 -16.40 1.80 -8.36
CA LYS A 287 -15.44 2.89 -8.64
C LYS A 287 -14.67 2.66 -9.94
N LEU A 288 -14.36 1.42 -10.28
CA LEU A 288 -13.73 1.07 -11.55
C LEU A 288 -14.67 1.35 -12.73
N GLU A 289 -15.93 0.96 -12.64
CA GLU A 289 -16.93 1.22 -13.69
C GLU A 289 -17.29 2.71 -13.80
N GLU A 290 -17.40 3.43 -12.68
CA GLU A 290 -17.54 4.89 -12.63
C GLU A 290 -16.37 5.60 -13.35
N ALA A 291 -15.16 5.05 -13.24
CA ALA A 291 -13.97 5.50 -13.97
C ALA A 291 -13.87 4.97 -15.41
N GLY A 292 -14.94 4.34 -15.93
CA GLY A 292 -15.02 3.83 -17.31
C GLY A 292 -14.13 2.61 -17.57
N LYS A 293 -13.70 1.87 -16.53
CA LYS A 293 -12.93 0.64 -16.68
C LYS A 293 -13.87 -0.52 -16.99
N SER A 294 -13.49 -1.34 -17.97
CA SER A 294 -14.27 -2.51 -18.42
C SER A 294 -13.55 -3.82 -18.10
N GLY A 295 -14.28 -4.94 -18.12
CA GLY A 295 -13.69 -6.28 -17.90
C GLY A 295 -13.36 -6.56 -16.43
N ILE A 296 -14.16 -6.00 -15.53
CA ILE A 296 -14.09 -6.25 -14.09
C ILE A 296 -14.94 -7.48 -13.78
N LEU A 297 -14.35 -8.46 -13.11
CA LEU A 297 -15.00 -9.72 -12.72
C LEU A 297 -15.16 -9.78 -11.20
N ASN A 298 -16.34 -10.18 -10.73
CA ASN A 298 -16.65 -10.42 -9.32
C ASN A 298 -17.42 -11.73 -9.16
N ALA A 299 -17.37 -12.33 -7.97
CA ALA A 299 -18.17 -13.50 -7.59
C ALA A 299 -18.06 -14.69 -8.59
N ALA A 300 -16.92 -14.81 -9.24
CA ALA A 300 -16.64 -15.83 -10.25
C ALA A 300 -15.17 -16.28 -10.18
N GLN A 301 -14.86 -17.39 -10.87
CA GLN A 301 -13.52 -17.95 -11.06
C GLN A 301 -12.82 -18.53 -9.82
N TYR A 302 -12.82 -17.82 -8.70
CA TYR A 302 -12.07 -18.18 -7.49
C TYR A 302 -13.03 -18.50 -6.35
N PRO A 303 -13.14 -19.77 -5.93
CA PRO A 303 -14.01 -20.13 -4.81
C PRO A 303 -13.41 -19.68 -3.48
N GLY A 304 -14.25 -19.26 -2.54
CA GLY A 304 -13.82 -18.94 -1.16
C GLY A 304 -13.32 -20.18 -0.40
N TRP A 305 -13.53 -21.38 -0.94
CA TRP A 305 -12.97 -22.67 -0.51
C TRP A 305 -11.54 -22.92 -1.00
N GLY A 306 -10.89 -21.93 -1.62
CA GLY A 306 -9.52 -22.02 -2.11
C GLY A 306 -8.50 -22.56 -1.09
N HIS A 307 -7.32 -22.93 -1.57
CA HIS A 307 -6.19 -23.35 -0.73
C HIS A 307 -5.78 -22.23 0.24
N PHE A 308 -5.06 -22.53 1.32
CA PHE A 308 -4.56 -21.51 2.26
C PHE A 308 -3.36 -20.75 1.69
N GLY A 309 -3.64 -19.88 0.72
CA GLY A 309 -2.74 -18.81 0.30
C GLY A 309 -2.84 -17.60 1.22
N TRP A 310 -2.01 -16.58 0.99
CA TRP A 310 -1.96 -15.38 1.82
C TRP A 310 -3.29 -14.68 1.97
N HIS A 311 -4.03 -14.44 0.88
CA HIS A 311 -5.36 -13.83 1.00
C HIS A 311 -6.37 -14.78 1.66
N TRP A 312 -6.34 -16.09 1.38
CA TRP A 312 -7.31 -17.06 1.92
C TRP A 312 -7.14 -17.45 3.39
N ILE A 313 -5.97 -17.24 4.01
CA ILE A 313 -5.76 -17.54 5.44
C ILE A 313 -6.24 -16.39 6.35
N THR A 314 -6.27 -15.17 5.83
CA THR A 314 -6.60 -13.97 6.62
C THR A 314 -8.06 -13.91 7.12
N PRO A 315 -9.09 -14.48 6.47
CA PRO A 315 -10.45 -14.53 7.03
C PRO A 315 -10.54 -15.28 8.37
N PHE A 316 -9.61 -16.19 8.63
CA PHE A 316 -9.50 -16.94 9.89
C PHE A 316 -8.76 -16.16 10.98
N HIS A 317 -8.32 -14.94 10.66
CA HIS A 317 -7.68 -13.98 11.55
C HIS A 317 -8.50 -12.68 11.65
N ASN A 318 -9.79 -12.71 11.27
CA ASN A 318 -10.71 -11.56 11.24
C ASN A 318 -10.23 -10.40 10.34
N ILE A 319 -9.58 -10.74 9.24
CA ILE A 319 -9.10 -9.79 8.23
C ILE A 319 -9.83 -10.10 6.93
N ALA A 320 -10.40 -9.10 6.26
CA ALA A 320 -10.96 -9.27 4.92
C ALA A 320 -9.82 -9.38 3.88
N GLY A 321 -9.36 -10.60 3.60
CA GLY A 321 -8.31 -10.87 2.62
C GLY A 321 -8.82 -11.13 1.22
N MET A 322 -8.34 -10.34 0.29
CA MET A 322 -8.89 -10.20 -1.04
C MET A 322 -7.83 -10.47 -2.10
#